data_AF-A0A9E1INF9-F1
#
_entry.id   AF-A0A9E1INF9-F1
#
_cell.length_a   1.000
_cell.length_b   1.000
_cell.length_c   1.000
_cell.angle_alpha   90.00
_cell.angle_beta   90.00
_cell.angle_gamma   90.00
#
_symmetry.space_group_name_H-M   'P 1'
#
loop_
_entity.id
_entity.type
_entity.pdbx_description
1 polymer ?
#
loop_
_entity_poly.entity_id
_entity_poly.type
_entity_poly.pdbx_seq_one_letter_code
_entity_poly.pdbx_strand_id
1 'polypeptide(L)'
;MSRSSLIFFLVLACCSDPDTVLDADGDGTVKADDCDDKNANIHPGALEICNGVDDDCDGTTDDDAPAKRLWYPDTDGDGYGDPDGENQSACTAPVGYANNLWDCDDTNPEVHPGVLEICDNIDNDCDYHIDELPCVDTGGADTGR
;
A
#
# COMPACT_ATOMS: atom_id res chain seq x y z
N MET A 1 -35.04 15.64 67.22
CA MET A 1 -36.11 14.93 66.48
C MET A 1 -35.74 15.02 65.00
N SER A 2 -35.20 13.95 64.41
CA SER A 2 -35.98 12.97 63.62
C SER A 2 -36.50 13.64 62.33
N ARG A 3 -36.14 13.26 61.11
CA ARG A 3 -35.66 11.98 60.54
C ARG A 3 -35.37 12.22 59.05
N SER A 4 -34.52 11.36 58.45
CA SER A 4 -34.67 10.70 57.13
C SER A 4 -34.95 11.54 55.87
N SER A 5 -34.52 11.19 54.66
CA SER A 5 -33.61 10.18 54.09
C SER A 5 -33.70 10.42 52.57
N LEU A 6 -32.58 10.30 51.87
CA LEU A 6 -32.41 9.85 50.47
C LEU A 6 -33.43 10.27 49.38
N ILE A 7 -32.92 10.96 48.36
CA ILE A 7 -33.01 10.63 46.91
C ILE A 7 -31.85 11.45 46.30
N PHE A 8 -30.64 10.92 46.23
CA PHE A 8 -30.09 10.36 44.99
C PHE A 8 -30.77 10.95 43.75
N PHE A 9 -30.54 12.25 43.51
CA PHE A 9 -30.68 12.77 42.16
C PHE A 9 -29.68 11.99 41.33
N LEU A 10 -30.26 11.12 40.51
CA LEU A 10 -29.69 10.39 39.40
C LEU A 10 -28.97 11.40 38.49
N VAL A 11 -27.81 11.88 38.91
CA VAL A 11 -26.86 12.53 38.01
C VAL A 11 -26.46 11.40 37.08
N LEU A 12 -26.95 11.49 35.86
CA LEU A 12 -26.65 10.61 34.75
C LEU A 12 -25.14 10.41 34.73
N ALA A 13 -24.70 9.26 35.23
CA ALA A 13 -23.29 8.91 35.28
C ALA A 13 -22.84 8.68 33.84
N CYS A 14 -22.09 9.64 33.30
CA CYS A 14 -21.06 9.27 32.34
C CYS A 14 -19.82 10.15 32.37
N CYS A 15 -19.85 11.39 32.86
CA CYS A 15 -18.58 12.09 33.08
C CYS A 15 -18.69 13.28 34.03
N SER A 16 -17.87 13.26 35.08
CA SER A 16 -17.53 14.41 35.93
C SER A 16 -16.05 14.71 35.71
N ASP A 17 -15.77 15.85 35.06
CA ASP A 17 -14.49 16.52 34.68
C ASP A 17 -13.22 16.14 35.48
N PRO A 18 -11.95 16.17 34.95
CA PRO A 18 -11.43 17.12 33.94
C PRO A 18 -10.43 16.56 32.88
N ASP A 19 -10.54 16.98 31.62
CA ASP A 19 -9.54 17.00 30.50
C ASP A 19 -8.59 15.81 30.18
N THR A 20 -8.47 14.76 31.00
CA THR A 20 -7.58 13.59 30.76
C THR A 20 -8.32 12.24 30.75
N VAL A 21 -9.64 12.28 30.93
CA VAL A 21 -10.55 11.11 30.95
C VAL A 21 -11.69 11.29 29.95
N LEU A 22 -11.56 12.26 29.05
CA LEU A 22 -12.53 12.50 28.01
C LEU A 22 -12.19 11.58 26.84
N ASP A 23 -13.14 10.69 26.54
CA ASP A 23 -13.28 9.97 25.28
C ASP A 23 -14.23 10.84 24.45
N ALA A 24 -13.66 11.69 23.57
CA ALA A 24 -14.43 12.74 22.93
C ALA A 24 -15.19 12.26 21.68
N ASP A 25 -14.73 11.19 21.04
CA ASP A 25 -15.36 10.61 19.85
C ASP A 25 -16.14 9.31 20.12
N GLY A 26 -15.98 8.72 21.30
CA GLY A 26 -16.79 7.63 21.80
C GLY A 26 -16.36 6.23 21.35
N ASP A 27 -15.10 6.02 20.99
CA ASP A 27 -14.58 4.69 20.65
C ASP A 27 -14.22 3.81 21.85
N GLY A 28 -14.24 4.40 23.07
CA GLY A 28 -13.92 3.72 24.30
C GLY A 28 -12.47 3.87 24.75
N THR A 29 -11.66 4.64 24.02
CA THR A 29 -10.30 5.04 24.36
C THR A 29 -10.33 6.45 24.95
N VAL A 30 -9.54 6.68 26.00
CA VAL A 30 -9.38 8.03 26.55
C VAL A 30 -8.31 8.76 25.75
N LYS A 31 -8.47 10.07 25.59
CA LYS A 31 -7.52 10.99 24.95
C LYS A 31 -6.03 10.77 25.23
N ALA A 32 -5.68 10.25 26.42
CA ALA A 32 -4.28 10.03 26.78
C ALA A 32 -3.62 8.89 25.99
N ASP A 33 -4.41 7.91 25.55
CA ASP A 33 -3.98 6.72 24.83
C ASP A 33 -4.45 6.75 23.35
N ASP A 34 -5.30 7.70 22.99
CA ASP A 34 -5.84 7.90 21.64
C ASP A 34 -5.03 8.97 20.87
N CYS A 35 -4.53 8.59 19.69
CA CYS A 35 -3.76 9.46 18.83
C CYS A 35 -4.61 10.48 18.03
N ASP A 36 -5.93 10.27 17.89
CA ASP A 36 -6.89 11.25 17.39
C ASP A 36 -8.27 11.17 18.09
N ASP A 37 -8.36 11.76 19.28
CA ASP A 37 -9.56 11.95 20.16
C ASP A 37 -10.68 12.83 19.54
N LYS A 38 -10.88 12.72 18.24
CA LYS A 38 -11.96 13.34 17.45
C LYS A 38 -12.47 12.40 16.36
N ASN A 39 -11.84 11.25 16.19
CA ASN A 39 -12.15 10.28 15.16
C ASN A 39 -12.14 8.87 15.74
N ALA A 40 -13.33 8.38 16.08
CA ALA A 40 -13.57 7.03 16.62
C ALA A 40 -13.16 5.84 15.72
N ASN A 41 -12.51 6.08 14.57
CA ASN A 41 -11.88 5.02 13.76
C ASN A 41 -10.35 4.98 13.94
N ILE A 42 -9.77 5.95 14.66
CA ILE A 42 -8.35 6.06 14.96
C ILE A 42 -8.21 5.85 16.46
N HIS A 43 -7.75 4.69 16.88
CA HIS A 43 -7.59 4.34 18.28
C HIS A 43 -6.75 3.06 18.44
N PRO A 44 -6.19 2.79 19.63
CA PRO A 44 -5.52 1.54 19.94
C PRO A 44 -6.23 0.29 19.42
N GLY A 45 -5.57 -0.42 18.51
CA GLY A 45 -6.08 -1.66 17.91
C GLY A 45 -7.21 -1.50 16.89
N ALA A 46 -7.41 -0.29 16.34
CA ALA A 46 -8.20 -0.13 15.11
C ALA A 46 -7.57 -0.91 13.94
N LEU A 47 -8.29 -0.99 12.81
CA LEU A 47 -7.75 -1.63 11.62
C LEU A 47 -6.99 -0.60 10.79
N GLU A 48 -5.69 -0.80 10.63
CA GLU A 48 -4.86 -0.07 9.68
C GLU A 48 -5.45 -0.12 8.26
N ILE A 49 -5.60 1.04 7.62
CA ILE A 49 -5.93 1.15 6.20
C ILE A 49 -4.87 1.99 5.52
N CYS A 50 -4.52 1.67 4.27
CA CYS A 50 -3.53 2.43 3.50
C CYS A 50 -3.99 3.87 3.19
N ASN A 51 -4.00 4.74 4.18
CA ASN A 51 -4.45 6.13 4.14
C ASN A 51 -3.33 7.10 4.59
N GLY A 52 -2.19 6.59 5.08
CA GLY A 52 -1.07 7.36 5.58
C GLY A 52 -1.28 7.92 6.99
N VAL A 53 -2.16 7.31 7.77
CA VAL A 53 -2.49 7.61 9.17
C VAL A 53 -2.21 6.36 9.99
N ASP A 54 -1.67 6.56 11.18
CA ASP A 54 -1.60 5.52 12.23
C ASP A 54 -3.01 5.37 12.80
N ASP A 55 -3.81 4.46 12.24
CA ASP A 55 -5.20 4.27 12.63
C ASP A 55 -5.27 3.49 13.95
N ASP A 56 -4.32 2.59 14.22
CA ASP A 56 -4.31 1.73 15.39
C ASP A 56 -3.48 2.26 16.57
N CYS A 57 -2.91 3.46 16.42
CA CYS A 57 -2.12 4.21 17.39
C CYS A 57 -0.91 3.42 17.96
N ASP A 58 -0.30 2.51 17.20
CA ASP A 58 0.84 1.73 17.64
C ASP A 58 2.21 2.44 17.45
N GLY A 59 2.19 3.60 16.79
CA GLY A 59 3.36 4.43 16.51
C GLY A 59 4.03 4.14 15.17
N THR A 60 3.45 3.26 14.35
CA THR A 60 3.80 3.03 12.96
C THR A 60 2.63 3.41 12.06
N THR A 61 2.81 3.41 10.74
CA THR A 61 1.77 3.90 9.81
C THR A 61 1.58 2.88 8.71
N ASP A 62 0.33 2.45 8.52
CA ASP A 62 -0.10 1.45 7.57
C ASP A 62 0.71 0.13 7.64
N ASP A 63 1.29 -0.25 8.78
CA ASP A 63 2.24 -1.37 8.88
C ASP A 63 1.52 -2.75 8.88
N ASP A 64 0.31 -2.81 9.43
CA ASP A 64 -0.56 -3.99 9.43
C ASP A 64 -1.77 -3.85 8.48
N ALA A 65 -1.74 -2.84 7.60
CA ALA A 65 -2.81 -2.61 6.63
C ALA A 65 -3.04 -3.83 5.71
N PRO A 66 -4.25 -4.43 5.69
CA PRO A 66 -4.51 -5.65 4.92
C PRO A 66 -4.58 -5.42 3.40
N ALA A 67 -4.68 -4.16 2.97
CA ALA A 67 -4.82 -3.76 1.57
C ALA A 67 -3.47 -3.35 0.92
N LYS A 68 -2.33 -3.75 1.49
CA LYS A 68 -1.02 -3.57 0.85
C LYS A 68 -0.96 -4.27 -0.50
N ARG A 69 -0.21 -3.64 -1.42
CA ARG A 69 0.08 -4.19 -2.74
C ARG A 69 1.45 -4.84 -2.73
N LEU A 70 1.62 -5.85 -3.57
CA LEU A 70 2.93 -6.35 -3.93
C LEU A 70 3.55 -5.45 -5.00
N TRP A 71 4.81 -5.18 -4.82
CA TRP A 71 5.66 -4.38 -5.69
C TRP A 71 6.86 -5.23 -6.07
N TYR A 72 7.21 -5.24 -7.34
CA TYR A 72 8.32 -6.01 -7.91
C TYR A 72 9.44 -5.05 -8.33
N PRO A 73 10.72 -5.43 -8.19
CA PRO A 73 11.83 -4.58 -8.62
C PRO A 73 11.66 -4.15 -10.08
N ASP A 74 12.00 -2.90 -10.37
CA ASP A 74 12.00 -2.28 -11.71
C ASP A 74 13.37 -1.60 -11.83
N THR A 75 14.38 -2.39 -12.17
CA THR A 75 15.80 -1.99 -12.08
C THR A 75 16.21 -1.11 -13.25
N ASP A 76 15.61 -1.31 -14.42
CA ASP A 76 15.89 -0.52 -15.62
C ASP A 76 14.97 0.70 -15.81
N GLY A 77 13.85 0.77 -15.09
CA GLY A 77 12.98 1.93 -15.00
C GLY A 77 11.97 2.06 -16.14
N ASP A 78 11.59 0.96 -16.79
CA ASP A 78 10.58 0.96 -17.85
C ASP A 78 9.12 0.90 -17.34
N GLY A 79 8.94 0.60 -16.05
CA GLY A 79 7.65 0.49 -15.38
C GLY A 79 7.06 -0.92 -15.30
N TYR A 80 7.80 -1.94 -15.74
CA TYR A 80 7.50 -3.35 -15.54
C TYR A 80 8.38 -3.92 -14.43
N GLY A 81 7.88 -4.97 -13.78
CA GLY A 81 8.51 -5.52 -12.60
C GLY A 81 9.07 -6.92 -12.83
N ASP A 82 10.24 -7.19 -12.26
CA ASP A 82 10.91 -8.48 -12.28
C ASP A 82 10.11 -9.56 -11.52
N PRO A 83 9.58 -10.59 -12.20
CA PRO A 83 8.90 -11.72 -11.56
C PRO A 83 9.82 -12.60 -10.71
N ASP A 84 11.14 -12.60 -10.98
CA ASP A 84 12.15 -13.39 -10.26
C ASP A 84 12.79 -12.61 -9.10
N GLY A 85 12.50 -11.32 -9.00
CA GLY A 85 13.00 -10.40 -7.97
C GLY A 85 12.33 -10.56 -6.60
N GLU A 86 13.02 -10.11 -5.55
CA GLU A 86 12.46 -10.05 -4.20
C GLU A 86 11.41 -8.93 -4.09
N ASN A 87 10.14 -9.33 -4.07
CA ASN A 87 9.01 -8.40 -3.97
C ASN A 87 8.89 -7.75 -2.58
N GLN A 88 8.23 -6.59 -2.55
CA GLN A 88 7.92 -5.85 -1.32
C GLN A 88 6.41 -5.65 -1.19
N SER A 89 5.89 -5.75 0.04
CA SER A 89 4.50 -5.43 0.37
C SER A 89 4.39 -4.03 0.97
N ALA A 90 3.70 -3.11 0.29
CA ALA A 90 3.57 -1.73 0.72
C ALA A 90 2.27 -1.06 0.21
N CYS A 91 1.80 -0.01 0.89
CA CYS A 91 0.63 0.76 0.49
C CYS A 91 0.86 1.62 -0.76
N THR A 92 2.07 2.18 -0.87
CA THR A 92 2.54 3.00 -1.98
C THR A 92 3.75 2.34 -2.65
N ALA A 93 3.99 2.68 -3.92
CA ALA A 93 5.14 2.20 -4.67
C ALA A 93 6.46 2.57 -3.97
N PRO A 94 7.30 1.58 -3.60
CA PRO A 94 8.70 1.85 -3.32
C PRO A 94 9.39 2.43 -4.56
N VAL A 95 10.48 3.18 -4.36
CA VAL A 95 11.28 3.71 -5.48
C VAL A 95 11.99 2.54 -6.18
N GLY A 96 11.89 2.48 -7.51
CA GLY A 96 12.48 1.42 -8.33
C GLY A 96 11.69 0.11 -8.27
N TYR A 97 10.36 0.21 -8.12
CA TYR A 97 9.46 -0.93 -8.10
C TYR A 97 8.19 -0.67 -8.90
N ALA A 98 7.70 -1.68 -9.60
CA ALA A 98 6.45 -1.69 -10.36
C ALA A 98 5.37 -2.55 -9.70
N ASN A 99 4.09 -2.30 -10.03
CA ASN A 99 2.95 -3.04 -9.49
C ASN A 99 2.49 -4.20 -10.40
N ASN A 100 3.41 -4.77 -11.16
CA ASN A 100 3.20 -5.88 -12.07
C ASN A 100 4.45 -6.77 -12.07
N LEU A 101 4.40 -7.91 -12.77
CA LEU A 101 5.43 -8.96 -12.76
C LEU A 101 5.76 -9.41 -14.18
N TRP A 102 5.68 -8.48 -15.13
CA TRP A 102 5.64 -8.82 -16.55
C TRP A 102 6.94 -8.50 -17.30
N ASP A 103 7.98 -8.11 -16.57
CA ASP A 103 9.29 -7.90 -17.17
C ASP A 103 10.02 -9.25 -17.33
N CYS A 104 10.47 -9.56 -18.55
CA CYS A 104 11.25 -10.75 -18.82
C CYS A 104 12.77 -10.50 -18.83
N ASP A 105 13.23 -9.25 -18.83
CA ASP A 105 14.61 -8.82 -18.68
C ASP A 105 14.70 -7.45 -17.97
N ASP A 106 14.62 -7.47 -16.63
CA ASP A 106 14.72 -6.30 -15.72
C ASP A 106 16.08 -5.56 -15.76
N THR A 107 16.93 -5.90 -16.72
CA THR A 107 18.19 -5.19 -16.96
C THR A 107 18.19 -4.36 -18.23
N ASN A 108 17.10 -4.40 -19.01
CA ASN A 108 17.01 -3.79 -20.32
C ASN A 108 15.63 -3.13 -20.55
N PRO A 109 15.55 -1.77 -20.51
CA PRO A 109 14.28 -1.05 -20.58
C PRO A 109 13.64 -1.04 -21.99
N GLU A 110 14.24 -1.77 -22.94
CA GLU A 110 13.68 -2.02 -24.27
C GLU A 110 13.03 -3.41 -24.40
N VAL A 111 13.05 -4.22 -23.33
CA VAL A 111 12.50 -5.59 -23.28
C VAL A 111 11.38 -5.65 -22.25
N HIS A 112 10.15 -5.44 -22.71
CA HIS A 112 8.97 -5.44 -21.84
C HIS A 112 7.67 -5.56 -22.64
N PRO A 113 6.53 -5.89 -21.99
CA PRO A 113 5.26 -6.02 -22.66
C PRO A 113 4.86 -4.85 -23.56
N GLY A 114 4.44 -5.20 -24.77
CA GLY A 114 3.86 -4.27 -25.75
C GLY A 114 4.86 -3.44 -26.53
N VAL A 115 6.17 -3.76 -26.49
CA VAL A 115 7.12 -3.25 -27.48
C VAL A 115 6.97 -4.00 -28.81
N LEU A 116 7.80 -3.62 -29.78
CA LEU A 116 7.86 -4.29 -31.07
C LEU A 116 9.06 -5.24 -31.07
N GLU A 117 8.82 -6.50 -31.43
CA GLU A 117 9.86 -7.51 -31.62
C GLU A 117 11.00 -7.04 -32.53
N ILE A 118 12.23 -7.31 -32.12
CA ILE A 118 13.44 -7.15 -32.93
C ILE A 118 13.90 -8.55 -33.31
N CYS A 119 14.29 -8.78 -34.57
CA CYS A 119 14.73 -10.11 -35.01
C CYS A 119 16.17 -10.42 -34.51
N ASP A 120 16.40 -10.43 -33.19
CA ASP A 120 17.70 -10.62 -32.55
C ASP A 120 17.81 -11.89 -31.68
N ASN A 121 16.79 -12.75 -31.70
CA ASN A 121 16.61 -13.96 -30.89
C ASN A 121 16.36 -13.68 -29.40
N ILE A 122 15.90 -12.48 -29.06
CA ILE A 122 15.34 -12.12 -27.77
C ILE A 122 13.82 -12.01 -27.93
N ASP A 123 13.09 -12.33 -26.87
CA ASP A 123 11.66 -12.03 -26.74
C ASP A 123 11.58 -10.61 -26.18
N ASN A 124 11.42 -9.61 -27.04
CA ASN A 124 11.47 -8.20 -26.62
C ASN A 124 10.16 -7.77 -25.99
N ASP A 125 9.02 -8.32 -26.42
CA ASP A 125 7.70 -7.97 -25.91
C ASP A 125 7.16 -8.89 -24.81
N CYS A 126 8.00 -9.81 -24.33
CA CYS A 126 7.75 -10.69 -23.21
C CYS A 126 6.46 -11.51 -23.35
N ASP A 127 6.13 -11.95 -24.57
CA ASP A 127 4.92 -12.71 -24.87
C ASP A 127 5.14 -14.24 -24.96
N TYR A 128 6.39 -14.68 -24.70
CA TYR A 128 6.91 -16.04 -24.82
C TYR A 128 7.18 -16.54 -26.25
N HIS A 129 7.16 -15.66 -27.26
CA HIS A 129 7.53 -15.98 -28.63
C HIS A 129 8.75 -15.19 -29.09
N ILE A 130 9.87 -15.88 -29.16
CA ILE A 130 11.11 -15.33 -29.69
C ILE A 130 10.96 -14.99 -31.18
N ASP A 131 11.23 -13.74 -31.55
CA ASP A 131 11.22 -13.21 -32.92
C ASP A 131 9.88 -13.45 -33.67
N GLU A 132 8.73 -13.16 -33.04
CA GLU A 132 7.44 -13.31 -33.74
C GLU A 132 7.21 -12.26 -34.84
N LEU A 133 6.45 -12.63 -35.87
CA LEU A 133 6.22 -11.73 -37.01
C LEU A 133 4.99 -10.84 -36.79
N PRO A 134 5.10 -9.52 -37.01
CA PRO A 134 6.23 -8.84 -37.65
C PRO A 134 7.32 -8.34 -36.68
N CYS A 135 8.53 -8.90 -36.75
CA CYS A 135 9.72 -8.36 -36.08
C CYS A 135 10.47 -7.34 -36.97
N VAL A 136 11.18 -6.41 -36.34
CA VAL A 136 12.04 -5.41 -37.01
C VAL A 136 13.44 -5.97 -37.19
N ASP A 137 13.87 -6.06 -38.44
CA ASP A 137 15.25 -6.38 -38.76
C ASP A 137 16.14 -5.13 -38.55
N THR A 138 16.83 -5.09 -37.42
CA THR A 138 17.85 -4.06 -37.13
C THR A 138 19.17 -4.34 -37.87
N GLY A 139 19.29 -5.51 -38.52
CA GLY A 139 20.37 -5.92 -39.38
C GLY A 139 20.18 -5.48 -40.83
N GLY A 140 20.50 -4.22 -41.12
CA GLY A 140 20.55 -3.73 -42.49
C GLY A 140 21.42 -4.59 -43.42
N ALA A 141 20.78 -5.47 -44.19
CA ALA A 141 21.19 -5.94 -45.51
C ALA A 141 20.02 -6.64 -46.23
N ASP A 142 19.01 -5.85 -46.62
CA ASP A 142 18.35 -6.08 -47.90
C ASP A 142 19.39 -5.91 -49.03
N THR A 143 20.22 -6.94 -49.25
CA THR A 143 20.81 -7.12 -50.58
C THR A 143 19.72 -7.75 -51.44
N GLY A 144 18.92 -6.89 -52.03
CA GLY A 144 17.66 -7.27 -52.62
C GLY A 144 17.68 -8.27 -53.76
N ARG A 145 16.44 -8.56 -54.17
CA ARG A 145 15.99 -9.21 -55.40
C ARG A 145 15.70 -10.71 -55.33
#